data_AF-A0AA41MC02-F1
#
_entry.id   AF-A0AA41MC02-F1
#
_cell.length_a   1.000
_cell.length_b   1.000
_cell.length_c   1.000
_cell.angle_alpha   90.00
_cell.angle_beta   90.00
_cell.angle_gamma   90.00
#
_symmetry.space_group_name_H-M   'P 1'
#
loop_
_entity.id
_entity.type
_entity.pdbx_description
1 polymer ?
#
loop_
_entity_poly.entity_id
_entity_poly.type
_entity_poly.pdbx_seq_one_letter_code
_entity_poly.pdbx_strand_id
1 'polypeptide(L)'
;MLDSPEPKGLVPFTEESLELIKQHIAKNHNEEREEDDVKPDPALEVGKELPFIYGDLSRGMVSEPLEDVDSYYYVKKNTFMVLNKNRTIFRFNAASILCTLSPFSSIRGTTIKVLVHPYPFLLACELRFKLY
;
A
#
# COMPACT_ATOMS: atom_id res chain seq x y z
N MET A 1 -1.33 -1.24 32.93
CA MET A 1 -0.04 -0.56 32.66
C MET A 1 -0.14 -0.03 31.25
N LEU A 2 0.07 1.27 31.04
CA LEU A 2 -0.07 1.93 29.74
C LEU A 2 0.98 1.35 28.79
N ASP A 3 0.57 0.51 27.85
CA ASP A 3 1.37 0.21 26.66
C ASP A 3 1.59 1.55 25.97
N SER A 4 2.81 2.07 26.08
CA SER A 4 3.28 3.14 25.23
C SER A 4 3.15 2.62 23.80
N PRO A 5 2.38 3.27 22.90
CA PRO A 5 2.35 2.85 21.52
C PRO A 5 3.77 3.05 21.01
N GLU A 6 4.52 1.97 20.84
CA GLU A 6 5.76 2.02 20.10
C GLU A 6 5.45 2.77 18.80
N PRO A 7 6.29 3.74 18.39
CA PRO A 7 6.08 4.42 17.13
C PRO A 7 5.95 3.32 16.07
N LYS A 8 4.73 3.14 15.54
CA LYS A 8 4.44 2.15 14.50
C LYS A 8 5.23 2.59 13.28
N GLY A 9 6.47 2.12 13.21
CA GLY A 9 7.38 2.41 12.12
C GLY A 9 6.87 1.79 10.83
N LEU A 10 7.49 2.18 9.73
CA LEU A 10 7.21 1.59 8.44
C LEU A 10 7.65 0.12 8.44
N VAL A 11 6.68 -0.78 8.42
CA VAL A 11 6.91 -2.23 8.38
C VAL A 11 6.88 -2.71 6.93
N PRO A 12 7.87 -3.48 6.46
CA PRO A 12 7.81 -4.14 5.16
C PRO A 12 6.62 -5.09 5.07
N PHE A 13 5.94 -5.11 3.92
CA PHE A 13 4.88 -6.07 3.68
C PHE A 13 5.47 -7.45 3.37
N THR A 14 5.22 -8.43 4.24
CA THR A 14 5.82 -9.77 4.18
C THR A 14 4.80 -10.86 3.80
N GLU A 15 5.27 -12.09 3.59
CA GLU A 15 4.37 -13.23 3.36
C GLU A 15 3.42 -13.45 4.54
N GLU A 16 3.88 -13.20 5.77
CA GLU A 16 3.04 -13.23 6.97
C GLU A 16 1.92 -12.19 6.88
N SER A 17 2.23 -10.95 6.49
CA SER A 17 1.23 -9.89 6.27
C SER A 17 0.18 -10.32 5.24
N LEU A 18 0.60 -11.01 4.17
CA LEU A 18 -0.29 -11.55 3.15
C LEU A 18 -1.16 -12.70 3.67
N GLU A 19 -0.60 -13.61 4.46
CA GLU A 19 -1.34 -14.72 5.04
C GLU A 19 -2.39 -14.22 6.05
N LEU A 20 -2.06 -13.24 6.88
CA LEU A 20 -2.99 -12.60 7.79
C LEU A 20 -4.17 -11.99 7.04
N ILE A 21 -3.92 -11.29 5.93
CA ILE A 21 -4.96 -10.74 5.06
C ILE A 21 -5.83 -11.87 4.45
N LYS A 22 -5.22 -12.96 3.96
CA LYS A 22 -5.98 -14.09 3.40
C LYS A 22 -6.85 -14.77 4.44
N GLN A 23 -6.31 -15.00 5.64
CA GLN A 23 -7.05 -15.57 6.77
C GLN A 23 -8.19 -14.63 7.19
N HIS A 24 -7.93 -13.31 7.22
CA HIS A 24 -8.94 -12.31 7.48
C HIS A 24 -10.07 -12.41 6.45
N ILE A 25 -9.78 -12.41 5.15
CA ILE A 25 -10.78 -12.54 4.08
C ILE A 25 -11.59 -13.83 4.24
N ALA A 26 -10.91 -14.96 4.49
CA ALA A 26 -11.56 -16.26 4.69
C ALA A 26 -12.49 -16.26 5.91
N LYS A 27 -12.10 -15.60 7.01
CA LYS A 27 -12.90 -15.49 8.23
C LYS A 27 -14.10 -14.54 8.06
N ASN A 28 -13.90 -13.42 7.36
CA ASN A 28 -14.95 -12.42 7.11
C ASN A 28 -15.99 -12.85 6.08
N HIS A 29 -15.72 -13.86 5.25
CA HIS A 29 -16.68 -14.34 4.27
C HIS A 29 -17.96 -14.93 4.90
N ASN A 30 -17.93 -15.25 6.20
CA ASN A 30 -19.05 -15.88 6.93
C ASN A 30 -19.75 -14.95 7.93
N GLU A 31 -19.23 -13.75 8.18
CA GLU A 31 -19.75 -12.81 9.18
C GLU A 31 -19.90 -11.44 8.51
N GLU A 32 -21.14 -11.01 8.25
CA GLU A 32 -21.44 -9.59 8.01
C GLU A 32 -21.10 -8.83 9.30
N ARG A 33 -19.84 -8.39 9.43
CA ARG A 33 -19.43 -7.59 10.58
C ARG A 33 -20.16 -6.26 10.54
N GLU A 34 -20.73 -5.93 11.70
CA GLU A 34 -21.05 -4.56 12.08
C GLU A 34 -19.88 -3.68 11.71
N GLU A 35 -20.17 -2.64 10.93
CA GLU A 35 -19.19 -1.68 10.49
C GLU A 35 -18.63 -0.95 11.71
N ASP A 36 -17.59 -1.49 12.32
CA ASP A 36 -16.80 -0.74 13.29
C ASP A 36 -16.41 0.57 12.59
N ASP A 37 -16.72 1.68 13.27
CA ASP A 37 -16.74 3.08 12.84
C ASP A 37 -15.32 3.63 12.53
N VAL A 38 -14.41 2.76 12.08
CA VAL A 38 -13.06 3.12 11.66
C VAL A 38 -13.19 3.90 10.36
N LYS A 39 -13.17 5.21 10.48
CA LYS A 39 -13.19 6.14 9.35
C LYS A 39 -11.78 6.23 8.75
N PRO A 40 -11.63 6.31 7.41
CA PRO A 40 -10.33 6.59 6.80
C PRO A 40 -9.77 7.92 7.33
N ASP A 41 -8.47 7.96 7.58
CA ASP A 41 -7.81 9.18 8.04
C ASP A 41 -7.59 10.13 6.83
N PRO A 42 -8.14 11.37 6.85
CA PRO A 42 -7.94 12.33 5.78
C PRO A 42 -6.47 12.77 5.61
N ALA A 43 -5.65 12.70 6.65
CA ALA A 43 -4.21 12.97 6.54
C ALA A 43 -3.46 11.88 5.75
N LEU A 44 -4.05 10.69 5.67
CA LEU A 44 -3.49 9.53 4.98
C LEU A 44 -4.14 9.34 3.60
N GLU A 45 -4.67 10.38 2.95
CA GLU A 45 -5.21 10.24 1.60
C GLU A 45 -4.14 9.83 0.56
N VAL A 46 -4.57 9.09 -0.47
CA VAL A 46 -3.68 8.72 -1.58
C VAL A 46 -3.15 9.97 -2.27
N GLY A 47 -1.84 10.01 -2.55
CA GLY A 47 -1.19 11.18 -3.12
C GLY A 47 -0.78 12.26 -2.11
N LYS A 48 -1.12 12.11 -0.83
CA LYS A 48 -0.59 12.96 0.26
C LYS A 48 0.78 12.46 0.72
N GLU A 49 1.53 13.36 1.33
CA GLU A 49 2.77 13.03 2.03
C GLU A 49 2.46 12.37 3.38
N LEU A 50 3.08 11.23 3.65
CA LEU A 50 2.94 10.53 4.91
C LEU A 50 3.55 11.35 6.06
N PRO A 51 2.77 11.69 7.10
CA PRO A 51 3.29 12.44 8.25
C PRO A 51 4.46 11.74 8.95
N PHE A 52 5.42 12.52 9.45
CA PHE A 52 6.62 11.99 10.13
C PHE A 52 6.33 11.20 11.42
N ILE A 53 5.12 11.33 11.98
CA ILE A 53 4.69 10.58 13.17
C ILE A 53 4.65 9.06 12.94
N TYR A 54 4.57 8.60 11.68
CA TYR A 54 4.55 7.18 11.29
C TYR A 54 5.95 6.59 11.08
N GLY A 55 6.99 7.28 11.53
CA GLY A 55 8.37 6.81 11.47
C GLY A 55 9.13 7.27 10.23
N ASP A 56 10.38 6.82 10.14
CA ASP A 56 11.32 7.28 9.13
C ASP A 56 11.41 6.38 7.90
N LEU A 57 11.32 7.00 6.73
CA LEU A 57 11.46 6.32 5.45
C LEU A 57 12.95 6.12 5.10
N SER A 58 13.44 4.91 5.29
CA SER A 58 14.80 4.53 4.86
C SER A 58 14.88 4.41 3.34
N ARG A 59 16.08 4.60 2.77
CA ARG A 59 16.30 4.51 1.31
C ARG A 59 15.91 3.13 0.74
N GLY A 60 16.05 2.07 1.52
CA GLY A 60 15.70 0.71 1.13
C GLY A 60 14.19 0.42 1.12
N MET A 61 13.37 1.31 1.70
CA MET A 61 11.91 1.18 1.75
C MET A 61 11.20 1.98 0.64
N VAL A 62 11.93 2.85 -0.05
CA VAL A 62 11.37 3.66 -1.13
C VAL A 62 10.93 2.75 -2.27
N SER A 63 9.66 2.87 -2.67
CA SER A 63 9.03 2.06 -3.72
C SER A 63 8.98 0.57 -3.39
N GLU A 64 9.14 0.20 -2.12
CA GLU A 64 8.91 -1.15 -1.62
C GLU A 64 7.50 -1.25 -1.01
N PRO A 65 6.88 -2.45 -1.02
CA PRO A 65 5.60 -2.67 -0.39
C PRO A 65 5.75 -2.65 1.13
N LEU A 66 4.92 -1.84 1.78
CA LEU A 66 4.86 -1.63 3.22
C LEU A 66 3.46 -1.95 3.73
N GLU A 67 3.35 -2.36 4.98
CA GLU A 67 2.05 -2.46 5.65
C GLU A 67 1.36 -1.09 5.68
N ASP A 68 0.05 -1.08 5.44
CA ASP A 68 -0.71 0.16 5.44
C ASP A 68 -0.88 0.64 6.89
N VAL A 69 -0.40 1.86 7.16
CA VAL A 69 -0.47 2.45 8.49
C VAL A 69 -1.88 2.88 8.86
N ASP A 70 -2.78 3.01 7.87
CA ASP A 70 -4.19 3.25 8.11
C ASP A 70 -4.92 1.91 8.33
N SER A 71 -5.35 1.67 9.57
CA SER A 71 -6.11 0.48 9.96
C SER A 71 -7.37 0.27 9.11
N TYR A 72 -8.03 1.33 8.63
CA TYR A 72 -9.18 1.20 7.73
C TYR A 72 -8.79 0.51 6.43
N TYR A 73 -7.70 0.95 5.83
CA TYR A 73 -7.25 0.41 4.55
C TYR A 73 -6.59 -0.97 4.72
N TYR A 74 -5.76 -1.15 5.76
CA TYR A 74 -5.13 -2.43 6.07
C TYR A 74 -6.16 -3.53 6.34
N VAL A 75 -7.10 -3.29 7.26
CA VAL A 75 -8.04 -4.32 7.74
C VAL A 75 -9.27 -4.43 6.85
N LYS A 76 -9.92 -3.30 6.51
CA LYS A 76 -11.21 -3.33 5.76
C LYS A 76 -10.99 -3.49 4.27
N LYS A 77 -9.89 -2.96 3.72
CA LYS A 77 -9.60 -2.99 2.27
C LYS A 77 -8.47 -3.92 1.89
N ASN A 78 -7.82 -4.57 2.86
CA ASN A 78 -6.75 -5.54 2.63
C ASN A 78 -5.64 -4.96 1.74
N THR A 79 -5.21 -3.73 2.02
CA THR A 79 -4.21 -3.03 1.20
C THR A 79 -2.83 -3.07 1.80
N PHE A 80 -1.84 -2.93 0.93
CA PHE A 80 -0.49 -2.53 1.28
C PHE A 80 -0.22 -1.14 0.68
N MET A 81 0.66 -0.39 1.33
CA MET A 81 1.06 0.94 0.92
C MET A 81 2.44 0.89 0.26
N VAL A 82 2.68 1.81 -0.67
CA VAL A 82 4.01 2.08 -1.24
C VAL A 82 4.27 3.56 -1.12
N LEU A 83 5.51 3.91 -0.78
CA LEU A 83 5.95 5.30 -0.62
C LEU A 83 6.99 5.67 -1.67
N ASN A 84 6.91 6.88 -2.23
CA ASN A 84 8.00 7.43 -3.05
C ASN A 84 9.07 8.11 -2.17
N LYS A 85 10.10 8.70 -2.80
CA LYS A 85 11.17 9.45 -2.09
C LYS A 85 10.64 10.65 -1.31
N ASN A 86 9.51 11.21 -1.72
CA ASN A 86 8.84 12.35 -1.08
C ASN A 86 7.74 11.86 -0.11
N ARG A 87 7.81 10.60 0.36
CA ARG A 87 6.85 9.98 1.28
C ARG A 87 5.39 10.03 0.80
N THR A 88 5.15 10.15 -0.51
CA THR A 88 3.80 10.15 -1.07
C THR A 88 3.16 8.77 -0.98
N ILE A 89 1.93 8.72 -0.47
CA ILE A 89 1.16 7.48 -0.22
C ILE A 89 0.53 6.96 -1.52
N PHE A 90 0.85 5.71 -1.87
CA PHE A 90 0.19 4.93 -2.90
C PHE A 90 -0.38 3.65 -2.29
N ARG A 91 -1.65 3.32 -2.55
CA ARG A 91 -2.32 2.14 -1.97
C ARG A 91 -2.67 1.12 -3.04
N PHE A 92 -2.48 -0.15 -2.70
CA PHE A 92 -2.75 -1.27 -3.60
C PHE A 92 -3.44 -2.39 -2.82
N ASN A 93 -4.45 -3.02 -3.43
CA ASN A 93 -5.16 -4.14 -2.82
C ASN A 93 -4.31 -5.41 -2.91
N ALA A 94 -4.10 -6.09 -1.78
CA ALA A 94 -3.34 -7.33 -1.68
C ALA A 94 -4.09 -8.57 -2.21
N ALA A 95 -5.41 -8.50 -2.28
CA ALA A 95 -6.32 -9.60 -2.64
C ALA A 95 -6.96 -9.48 -4.05
N SER A 96 -6.66 -8.43 -4.81
CA SER A 96 -7.26 -8.23 -6.15
C SER A 96 -6.73 -9.22 -7.19
N ILE A 97 -7.64 -9.81 -8.00
CA ILE A 97 -7.35 -10.70 -9.14
C ILE A 97 -6.55 -10.02 -10.25
N LEU A 98 -6.54 -8.69 -10.33
CA LEU A 98 -5.65 -7.94 -11.23
C LEU A 98 -4.17 -8.04 -10.81
N CYS A 99 -3.90 -8.72 -9.68
CA CYS A 99 -2.61 -9.15 -9.15
C CYS A 99 -2.53 -10.70 -9.03
N THR A 100 -2.85 -11.49 -10.06
CA THR A 100 -2.50 -12.95 -10.10
C THR A 100 -0.99 -13.23 -9.90
N LEU A 101 -0.18 -12.17 -9.90
CA LEU A 101 1.20 -12.12 -9.49
C LEU A 101 1.28 -11.58 -8.04
N SER A 102 1.63 -12.49 -7.12
CA SER A 102 1.94 -12.25 -5.70
C SER A 102 2.74 -10.94 -5.46
N PRO A 103 2.62 -10.27 -4.29
CA PRO A 103 3.47 -9.13 -3.91
C PRO A 103 4.96 -9.34 -4.13
N PHE A 104 5.37 -10.61 -4.06
CA PHE A 104 6.75 -11.06 -4.15
C PHE A 104 7.18 -11.44 -5.58
N SER A 105 6.32 -11.23 -6.57
CA SER A 105 6.68 -11.46 -7.96
C SER A 105 7.54 -10.32 -8.52
N SER A 106 8.64 -10.66 -9.19
CA SER A 106 9.57 -9.68 -9.77
C SER A 106 8.88 -8.74 -10.79
N ILE A 107 7.82 -9.22 -11.45
CA ILE A 107 7.04 -8.43 -12.42
C ILE A 107 6.31 -7.27 -11.72
N ARG A 108 5.70 -7.52 -10.55
CA ARG A 108 4.91 -6.51 -9.84
C ARG A 108 5.79 -5.45 -9.18
N GLY A 109 6.95 -5.85 -8.64
CA GLY A 109 7.95 -4.90 -8.12
C GLY A 109 8.40 -3.89 -9.18
N THR A 110 8.65 -4.36 -10.41
CA THR A 110 9.00 -3.47 -11.53
C THR A 110 7.84 -2.57 -11.93
N THR A 111 6.61 -3.08 -12.01
CA THR A 111 5.43 -2.26 -12.35
C THR A 111 5.18 -1.15 -11.32
N ILE A 112 5.28 -1.46 -10.02
CA ILE A 112 5.11 -0.47 -8.95
C ILE A 112 6.23 0.59 -9.04
N LYS A 113 7.48 0.16 -9.24
CA LYS A 113 8.61 1.07 -9.42
C LYS A 113 8.41 1.99 -10.62
N VAL A 114 7.85 1.50 -11.73
CA VAL A 114 7.53 2.33 -12.92
C VAL A 114 6.35 3.26 -12.66
N LEU A 115 5.30 2.81 -11.97
CA LEU A 115 4.08 3.59 -11.70
C LEU A 115 4.33 4.73 -10.71
N VAL A 116 5.22 4.51 -9.74
CA VAL A 116 5.56 5.48 -8.68
C VAL A 116 6.68 6.45 -9.12
N HIS A 117 7.40 6.14 -10.19
CA HIS A 117 8.38 7.03 -10.81
C HIS A 117 7.66 7.99 -11.80
N PRO A 118 8.13 9.23 -12.05
CA PRO A 118 7.46 10.18 -12.96
C PRO A 118 7.56 9.79 -14.46
N TYR A 119 7.99 8.58 -14.76
CA TYR A 119 8.12 8.03 -16.12
C TYR A 119 6.82 7.63 -16.85
N PRO A 120 5.60 7.48 -16.26
CA PRO A 120 4.42 7.14 -17.06
C PRO A 120 4.02 8.27 -18.02
N PHE A 121 4.59 9.47 -17.86
CA PHE A 121 4.43 10.57 -18.80
C PHE A 121 5.11 10.33 -20.16
N LEU A 122 6.18 9.52 -20.23
CA LEU A 122 6.94 9.32 -21.47
C LEU A 122 6.27 8.33 -22.44
N LEU A 123 5.62 7.28 -21.92
CA LEU A 123 4.83 6.33 -22.75
C LEU A 123 3.60 6.99 -23.38
N ALA A 124 2.95 7.94 -22.67
CA ALA A 124 1.86 8.73 -23.22
C ALA A 124 2.34 9.71 -24.31
N CYS A 125 3.56 10.24 -24.16
CA CYS A 125 4.16 11.14 -25.15
C CYS A 125 4.54 10.38 -26.44
N GLU A 126 5.09 9.18 -26.31
CA GLU A 126 5.55 8.38 -27.46
C GLU A 126 4.40 7.85 -28.33
N LEU A 127 3.23 7.56 -27.74
CA LEU A 127 2.01 7.26 -28.49
C LEU A 127 1.41 8.49 -29.19
N ARG A 128 1.61 9.69 -28.63
CA ARG A 128 1.11 10.95 -29.22
C ARG A 128 1.96 11.40 -30.41
N PHE A 129 3.27 11.09 -30.44
CA PHE A 129 4.17 11.38 -31.57
C PHE A 129 4.03 10.41 -32.75
N LYS A 130 3.35 9.28 -32.60
CA LYS A 130 3.10 8.32 -33.69
C LYS A 130 1.75 8.49 -34.41
N LEU A 131 0.93 9.44 -33.94
CA LEU A 131 -0.40 9.76 -34.49
C LEU A 131 -0.46 11.14 -35.19
N TYR A 132 0.70 11.75 -35.45
CA TYR A 132 0.84 12.98 -36.25
C TYR A 132 1.82 12.75 -37.40
#